data_AF-A0A523IDE9-F1
#
_entry.id   AF-A0A523IDE9-F1
#
_cell.length_a   1.000
_cell.length_b   1.000
_cell.length_c   1.000
_cell.angle_alpha   90.00
_cell.angle_beta   90.00
_cell.angle_gamma   90.00
#
_symmetry.space_group_name_H-M   'P 1'
#
loop_
_entity.id
_entity.type
_entity.pdbx_description
1 polymer ?
#
loop_
_entity_poly.entity_id
_entity_poly.type
_entity_poly.pdbx_seq_one_letter_code
_entity_poly.pdbx_strand_id
1 'polypeptide(L)' 'MSWDKRPEDAGEMRKMVREGYTHLAERASSCCGGTLPYAAETARRLGYSEAELEAAPEGANLGLGCGNPTAIDSLRPG' A
#
# COMPACT_ATOMS: atom_id res chain seq x y z
N MET A 1 20.29 2.21 -2.29
CA MET A 1 20.02 3.14 -1.17
C MET A 1 20.59 2.52 0.10
N SER A 2 21.43 3.25 0.84
CA SER A 2 21.87 2.83 2.17
C SER A 2 20.84 3.34 3.17
N TRP A 3 20.09 2.41 3.76
CA TRP A 3 19.04 2.68 4.76
C TRP A 3 19.62 2.72 6.19
N ASP A 4 20.92 2.47 6.32
CA ASP A 4 21.62 2.31 7.59
C ASP A 4 21.90 3.64 8.29
N LYS A 5 21.84 4.75 7.54
CA LYS A 5 22.02 6.10 8.09
C LYS A 5 20.70 6.62 8.66
N ARG A 6 20.76 7.07 9.90
CA ARG A 6 19.65 7.80 10.54
C ARG A 6 19.60 9.22 9.97
N PRO A 7 18.41 9.75 9.63
CA PRO A 7 18.25 11.13 9.21
C PRO A 7 18.60 12.08 10.36
N GLU A 8 19.31 13.16 10.05
CA GLU A 8 19.76 14.16 11.02
C GLU A 8 18.64 15.13 11.42
N ASP A 9 17.73 15.40 10.48
CA ASP A 9 16.58 16.28 10.68
C ASP A 9 15.28 15.77 10.02
N ALA A 10 14.19 16.51 10.25
CA ALA A 10 12.87 16.15 9.73
C ALA A 10 12.77 16.26 8.19
N GLY A 11 13.56 17.13 7.56
CA GLY A 11 13.65 17.27 6.10
C GLY A 11 14.27 16.02 5.47
N GLU A 12 15.38 15.56 6.01
CA GLU A 12 16.01 14.31 5.60
C GLU A 12 15.10 13.11 5.85
N MET A 13 14.41 13.07 6.99
CA MET A 13 13.44 12.01 7.29
C MET A 13 12.32 11.96 6.24
N ARG A 14 11.75 13.12 5.87
CA ARG A 14 10.72 13.18 4.82
C ARG A 14 11.26 12.74 3.46
N LYS A 15 12.51 13.07 3.13
CA LYS A 15 13.15 12.64 1.89
C LYS A 15 13.30 11.11 1.85
N MET A 16 13.85 10.52 2.91
CA MET A 16 14.04 9.08 3.05
C MET A 16 12.72 8.30 2.94
N VAL A 17 11.66 8.78 3.60
CA VAL A 17 10.31 8.17 3.48
C VAL A 17 9.82 8.22 2.04
N ARG A 18 9.92 9.39 1.38
CA ARG A 18 9.44 9.56 0.00
C ARG A 18 10.17 8.65 -0.98
N GLU A 19 11.49 8.56 -0.86
CA GLU A 19 12.32 7.64 -1.65
C GLU A 19 11.92 6.17 -1.45
N GLY A 20 11.59 5.78 -0.22
CA GLY A 20 11.11 4.41 0.07
C GLY A 20 9.79 4.09 -0.60
N TYR A 21 8.83 5.02 -0.55
CA TYR A 21 7.55 4.86 -1.24
C TYR A 21 7.71 4.84 -2.75
N THR A 22 8.55 5.71 -3.33
CA THR A 22 8.86 5.67 -4.77
C THR A 22 9.41 4.31 -5.17
N HIS A 23 10.37 3.79 -4.40
CA HIS A 23 11.00 2.52 -4.69
C HIS A 23 10.02 1.34 -4.67
N LEU A 24 9.06 1.34 -3.74
CA LEU A 24 8.00 0.32 -3.67
C LEU A 24 7.02 0.43 -4.85
N ALA A 25 6.65 1.67 -5.23
CA ALA A 25 5.76 1.92 -6.36
C ALA A 25 6.37 1.44 -7.70
N GLU A 26 7.68 1.62 -7.88
CA GLU A 26 8.39 1.17 -9.10
C GLU A 26 8.57 -0.36 -9.18
N ARG A 27 8.74 -1.04 -8.04
CA ARG A 27 9.02 -2.49 -8.01
C ARG A 27 7.79 -3.37 -8.17
N ALA A 28 6.58 -2.83 -8.02
CA ALA A 28 5.31 -3.53 -8.22
C ALA A 28 5.20 -4.91 -7.51
N SER A 29 5.95 -5.10 -6.42
CA SER A 29 6.06 -6.35 -5.69
C SER A 29 5.98 -6.08 -4.20
N SER A 30 5.17 -6.89 -3.51
CA SER A 30 4.92 -6.75 -2.08
C SER A 30 5.25 -8.04 -1.34
N CYS A 31 5.62 -7.89 -0.07
CA CYS A 31 5.93 -9.02 0.82
C CYS A 31 4.74 -9.99 0.97
N CYS A 32 3.51 -9.51 0.83
CA CYS A 32 2.29 -10.28 1.03
C CYS A 32 1.60 -10.72 -0.28
N GLY A 33 2.35 -10.77 -1.40
CA GLY A 33 1.89 -11.44 -2.63
C GLY A 33 1.02 -10.61 -3.57
N GLY A 34 0.83 -9.32 -3.30
CA GLY A 34 0.24 -8.38 -4.26
C GLY A 34 1.31 -7.93 -5.25
N THR A 35 1.52 -8.68 -6.31
CA THR A 35 2.31 -8.25 -7.47
C THR A 35 1.37 -7.75 -8.56
N LEU A 36 1.74 -6.66 -9.25
CA LEU A 36 1.07 -6.35 -10.52
C LEU A 36 1.32 -7.51 -11.50
N PRO A 37 0.32 -7.92 -12.31
CA PRO A 37 -0.97 -7.26 -12.57
C PRO A 37 -2.13 -7.65 -11.63
N TYR A 38 -1.89 -8.48 -10.60
CA TYR A 38 -2.94 -9.08 -9.77
C TYR A 38 -3.44 -8.19 -8.61
N ALA A 39 -3.20 -6.88 -8.66
CA ALA A 39 -3.54 -5.96 -7.56
C ALA A 39 -5.05 -5.89 -7.28
N ALA A 40 -5.90 -5.88 -8.30
CA ALA A 40 -7.35 -5.89 -8.14
C ALA A 40 -7.85 -7.22 -7.54
N GLU A 41 -7.30 -8.35 -8.00
CA GLU A 41 -7.63 -9.66 -7.45
C GLU A 41 -7.20 -9.78 -5.98
N THR A 42 -6.00 -9.30 -5.67
CA THR A 42 -5.49 -9.26 -4.29
C THR A 42 -6.41 -8.43 -3.40
N ALA A 43 -6.81 -7.24 -3.86
CA ALA A 43 -7.69 -6.38 -3.09
C ALA A 43 -9.08 -7.02 -2.85
N ARG A 44 -9.64 -7.73 -3.84
CA ARG A 44 -10.88 -8.52 -3.65
C ARG A 44 -10.73 -9.59 -2.57
N ARG A 45 -9.63 -10.35 -2.59
CA ARG A 45 -9.32 -11.36 -1.55
C ARG A 45 -9.16 -10.73 -0.16
N LEU A 46 -8.76 -9.46 -0.11
CA LEU A 46 -8.58 -8.69 1.10
C LEU A 46 -9.85 -7.93 1.57
N GLY A 47 -11.01 -8.21 0.97
CA GLY A 47 -12.31 -7.71 1.43
C GLY A 47 -12.74 -6.38 0.81
N TYR A 48 -12.12 -5.93 -0.29
CA TYR A 48 -12.63 -4.80 -1.07
C TYR A 48 -13.66 -5.26 -2.10
N SER A 49 -14.80 -4.56 -2.15
CA SER A 49 -15.84 -4.75 -3.16
C SER A 49 -15.45 -4.13 -4.51
N GLU A 50 -16.11 -4.55 -5.58
CA GLU A 50 -15.82 -4.00 -6.92
C GLU A 50 -16.10 -2.48 -6.98
N ALA A 51 -17.18 -2.02 -6.34
CA ALA A 51 -17.50 -0.59 -6.28
C ALA A 51 -16.41 0.24 -5.56
N GLU A 52 -15.79 -0.30 -4.51
CA GLU A 52 -14.67 0.36 -3.84
C GLU A 52 -13.40 0.38 -4.71
N LEU A 53 -13.18 -0.67 -5.51
CA LEU A 53 -12.06 -0.74 -6.45
C LEU A 53 -12.24 0.21 -7.64
N GLU A 54 -13.46 0.31 -8.18
CA GLU A 54 -13.83 1.23 -9.27
C GLU A 54 -13.81 2.70 -8.83
N ALA A 55 -14.08 2.97 -7.55
CA ALA A 55 -13.97 4.31 -6.99
C ALA A 55 -12.52 4.78 -6.82
N ALA A 56 -11.55 3.86 -6.84
CA ALA A 56 -10.14 4.22 -6.73
C ALA A 56 -9.64 4.84 -8.05
N PRO A 57 -8.80 5.91 -7.98
CA PRO A 57 -8.16 6.45 -9.18
C PRO A 57 -7.33 5.41 -9.91
N GLU A 58 -7.21 5.56 -11.22
CA GLU A 58 -6.34 4.70 -12.03
C GLU A 58 -4.90 4.71 -11.49
N GLY A 59 -4.31 3.52 -11.35
CA GLY A 59 -2.96 3.35 -10.81
C GLY A 59 -2.83 3.51 -9.29
N ALA A 60 -3.90 3.85 -8.56
CA ALA A 60 -3.86 3.97 -7.10
C ALA A 60 -3.74 2.61 -6.40
N ASN A 61 -4.32 1.55 -6.98
CA ASN A 61 -4.20 0.19 -6.45
C ASN A 61 -2.86 -0.44 -6.86
N LEU A 62 -1.83 -0.23 -6.04
CA LEU A 62 -0.50 -0.80 -6.23
C LEU A 62 -0.34 -2.23 -5.67
N GLY A 63 -1.40 -2.84 -5.13
CA GLY A 63 -1.31 -4.19 -4.53
C GLY A 63 -0.54 -4.26 -3.20
N LEU A 64 -0.39 -3.13 -2.50
CA LEU A 64 0.38 -3.01 -1.25
C LEU A 64 -0.46 -3.01 0.04
N GLY A 65 -1.78 -3.21 -0.06
CA GLY A 65 -2.70 -3.11 1.08
C GLY A 65 -2.66 -4.32 2.03
N CYS A 66 -2.96 -4.08 3.30
CA CYS A 66 -3.11 -5.14 4.32
C CYS A 66 -4.55 -5.65 4.48
N GLY A 67 -5.50 -5.04 3.75
CA GLY A 67 -6.91 -5.43 3.66
C GLY A 67 -7.89 -4.45 4.25
N ASN A 68 -9.18 -4.80 4.17
CA ASN A 68 -10.29 -3.94 4.57
C ASN A 68 -10.85 -4.36 5.94
N PRO A 69 -10.44 -3.70 7.05
CA PRO A 69 -10.88 -4.10 8.38
C PRO A 69 -12.39 -3.90 8.60
N THR A 70 -13.05 -2.97 7.90
CA THR A 70 -14.51 -2.80 8.01
C THR A 70 -15.29 -3.93 7.34
N ALA A 71 -14.67 -4.62 6.37
CA ALA A 71 -15.25 -5.79 5.72
C ALA A 71 -14.92 -7.09 6.44
N ILE A 72 -13.77 -7.16 7.10
CA ILE A 72 -13.24 -8.38 7.73
C ILE A 72 -13.65 -8.47 9.20
N ASP A 73 -13.77 -7.35 9.90
CA ASP A 73 -14.03 -7.31 11.33
C ASP A 73 -15.32 -6.55 11.65
N SER A 74 -16.03 -7.00 12.68
CA SER A 74 -17.23 -6.34 13.21
C SER A 74 -16.82 -5.17 14.10
N LEU A 75 -16.23 -4.16 13.48
CA LEU A 75 -15.75 -2.96 14.18
C LEU A 75 -16.90 -2.31 14.96
N ARG A 76 -16.66 -2.02 16.23
CA ARG A 76 -17.61 -1.33 17.10
C ARG A 76 -17.16 0.13 17.26
N PRO A 77 -18.09 1.09 17.37
CA PRO A 77 -17.75 2.46 17.76
C PRO A 77 -16.95 2.46 19.08
N GLY A 78 -15.94 3.32 19.14
CA GLY A 78 -15.12 3.55 20.34
C GLY A 78 -15.80 4.43 21.37
#